data_AF-A0A8H5WEN0-F1
#
_entry.id   AF-A0A8H5WEN0-F1
#
_cell.length_a   1.000
_cell.length_b   1.000
_cell.length_c   1.000
_cell.angle_alpha   90.00
_cell.angle_beta   90.00
_cell.angle_gamma   90.00
#
_symmetry.space_group_name_H-M   'P 1'
#
loop_
_entity.id
_entity.type
_entity.pdbx_description
1 polymer ?
#
loop_
_entity_poly.entity_id
_entity_poly.type
_entity_poly.pdbx_seq_one_letter_code
_entity_poly.pdbx_strand_id
1 'polypeptide(L)'
;MSIGQSREEYEMSAPSTSAGLGGADGNPQSTSENSREALGNDEEEDKDKEAKAEEKPAGLGPYFKVFTFCDGTAVALYALGFIMSIGAGAALPLMTIVFGRFVGDFNDFSSNDADPAAFTDTVDGFVLYFIYLFIGRFAASYIANLAVSLAAIRTTLTIRKKLLEATLRQEIWHFDKETTGSIASQVTTNGDKINQGIAEKLAAIIQSIATFWAAFIVALTFQWKLTLIVMTLIPGILVILTIGMSIDAGQEAKMVKIYSQAAVLAQEALSSVKTVHSFWAHEKLVARYDDFLLQAQKVGKKKSPNVGLVHSTQQFCTLAGMSLAFWQGFRMFASGEIDNAGTVLTVLLSVTIATTGLLQISVYVASIGGAA
;
A
#
# COMPACT_ATOMS: atom_id res chain seq x y z
N MET A 1 34.00 4.52 -5.69
CA MET A 1 34.94 4.78 -4.59
C MET A 1 35.25 3.45 -3.96
N SER A 2 36.45 2.96 -4.27
CA SER A 2 37.01 1.66 -3.90
C SER A 2 37.48 1.67 -2.44
N ILE A 3 37.39 0.53 -1.76
CA ILE A 3 38.27 -0.07 -0.73
C ILE A 3 37.56 -1.41 -0.40
N GLY A 4 38.06 -2.62 -0.66
CA GLY A 4 39.43 -3.05 -0.90
C GLY A 4 40.10 -3.47 0.40
N GLN A 5 39.76 -4.63 0.96
CA GLN A 5 40.69 -5.38 1.80
C GLN A 5 40.41 -6.89 1.76
N SER A 6 41.40 -7.57 1.20
CA SER A 6 41.66 -8.99 1.10
C SER A 6 42.02 -9.62 2.44
N ARG A 7 41.60 -10.88 2.64
CA ARG A 7 42.33 -11.84 3.47
C ARG A 7 42.17 -13.24 2.89
N GLU A 8 43.21 -13.67 2.18
CA GLU A 8 43.71 -15.05 2.06
C GLU A 8 43.75 -15.71 3.45
N GLU A 9 43.76 -17.03 3.67
CA GLU A 9 43.63 -18.27 2.91
C GLU A 9 43.80 -19.33 4.02
N TYR A 10 43.04 -20.43 4.03
CA TYR A 10 43.49 -21.69 4.61
C TYR A 10 42.63 -22.82 4.05
N GLU A 11 43.09 -23.35 2.93
CA GLU A 11 42.76 -24.70 2.47
C GLU A 11 43.30 -25.72 3.46
N MET A 12 42.52 -26.76 3.76
CA MET A 12 43.07 -28.04 4.18
C MET A 12 42.38 -29.15 3.38
N SER A 13 43.19 -29.79 2.55
CA SER A 13 42.82 -30.85 1.63
C SER A 13 43.06 -32.25 2.25
N ALA A 14 42.01 -33.08 2.21
CA ALA A 14 41.99 -34.53 1.88
C ALA A 14 42.64 -35.53 2.91
N PRO A 15 42.28 -36.85 2.93
CA PRO A 15 42.02 -37.69 1.75
C PRO A 15 40.82 -38.67 1.78
N SER A 16 40.50 -39.14 0.56
CA SER A 16 39.87 -40.39 0.07
C SER A 16 39.35 -41.42 1.08
N THR A 17 38.25 -42.13 0.83
CA THR A 17 38.29 -43.43 0.10
C THR A 17 36.91 -43.81 -0.46
N SER A 18 36.90 -44.25 -1.73
CA SER A 18 35.78 -44.89 -2.43
C SER A 18 35.93 -46.41 -2.49
N ALA A 19 34.78 -47.10 -2.50
CA ALA A 19 34.49 -48.40 -3.14
C ALA A 19 34.90 -49.73 -2.46
N GLY A 20 33.92 -50.66 -2.36
CA GLY A 20 34.17 -52.08 -2.10
C GLY A 20 32.96 -52.94 -1.65
N LEU A 21 32.07 -53.27 -2.59
CA LEU A 21 31.15 -54.42 -2.74
C LEU A 21 31.00 -55.52 -1.65
N GLY A 22 29.73 -55.89 -1.36
CA GLY A 22 29.21 -57.27 -1.52
C GLY A 22 28.83 -58.10 -0.28
N GLY A 23 27.59 -58.62 -0.23
CA GLY A 23 27.22 -59.81 0.56
C GLY A 23 25.82 -59.78 1.19
N ALA A 24 24.94 -60.68 0.75
CA ALA A 24 23.56 -60.89 1.20
C ALA A 24 23.46 -61.58 2.58
N ASP A 25 22.36 -61.36 3.32
CA ASP A 25 21.43 -62.40 3.82
C ASP A 25 20.42 -61.88 4.87
N GLY A 26 19.16 -62.31 4.73
CA GLY A 26 18.27 -62.67 5.86
C GLY A 26 17.36 -61.62 6.51
N ASN A 27 16.10 -61.54 6.06
CA ASN A 27 14.93 -61.09 6.84
C ASN A 27 14.55 -62.19 7.87
N PRO A 28 14.05 -61.90 9.10
CA PRO A 28 12.62 -61.58 9.29
C PRO A 28 12.31 -60.62 10.45
N GLN A 29 11.63 -59.49 10.22
CA GLN A 29 10.80 -58.85 11.25
C GLN A 29 9.78 -57.87 10.63
N SER A 30 8.63 -58.41 10.19
CA SER A 30 7.46 -57.63 9.77
C SER A 30 6.28 -57.97 10.66
N THR A 31 6.15 -57.33 11.83
CA THR A 31 4.91 -57.42 12.61
C THR A 31 4.68 -56.30 13.65
N SER A 32 5.41 -55.17 13.61
CA SER A 32 5.20 -54.07 14.56
C SER A 32 4.97 -52.68 13.95
N GLU A 33 5.01 -52.54 12.62
CA GLU A 33 4.85 -51.24 11.95
C GLU A 33 3.37 -50.81 11.74
N ASN A 34 2.44 -51.75 11.56
CA ASN A 34 1.05 -51.41 11.22
C ASN A 34 0.22 -50.78 12.35
N SER A 35 0.69 -50.79 13.61
CA SER A 35 -0.08 -50.24 14.74
C SER A 35 0.30 -48.80 15.10
N ARG A 36 1.38 -48.24 14.52
CA ARG A 36 1.80 -46.85 14.75
C ARG A 36 1.35 -45.89 13.64
N GLU A 37 1.06 -46.40 12.44
CA GLU A 37 0.56 -45.57 11.32
C GLU A 37 -0.90 -45.13 11.51
N ALA A 38 -1.73 -45.90 12.23
CA ALA A 38 -3.15 -45.58 12.43
C ALA A 38 -3.42 -44.46 13.45
N LEU A 39 -2.45 -44.11 14.31
CA LEU A 39 -2.61 -43.05 15.33
C LEU A 39 -1.94 -41.71 14.94
N GLY A 40 -1.07 -41.71 13.92
CA GLY A 40 -0.42 -40.49 13.43
C GLY A 40 -1.21 -39.78 12.31
N ASN A 41 -2.03 -40.53 11.57
CA ASN A 41 -2.71 -40.01 10.39
C ASN A 41 -3.93 -39.13 10.72
N ASP A 42 -4.58 -39.35 11.86
CA ASP A 42 -5.75 -38.55 12.29
C ASP A 42 -5.33 -37.18 12.85
N GLU A 43 -4.16 -37.07 13.50
CA GLU A 43 -3.63 -35.78 14.00
C GLU A 43 -3.02 -34.92 12.89
N GLU A 44 -2.45 -35.53 11.84
CA GLU A 44 -1.95 -34.80 10.66
C GLU A 44 -3.11 -34.34 9.75
N GLU A 45 -4.18 -35.15 9.61
CA GLU A 45 -5.37 -34.72 8.86
C GLU A 45 -6.13 -33.57 9.53
N ASP A 46 -6.20 -33.52 10.87
CA ASP A 46 -6.85 -32.40 11.57
C ASP A 46 -5.99 -31.12 11.56
N LYS A 47 -4.65 -31.24 11.66
CA LYS A 47 -3.74 -30.10 11.49
C LYS A 47 -3.73 -29.55 10.06
N ASP A 48 -3.86 -30.41 9.06
CA ASP A 48 -3.99 -29.98 7.66
C ASP A 48 -5.38 -29.40 7.34
N LYS A 49 -6.44 -29.78 8.07
CA LYS A 49 -7.76 -29.16 7.99
C LYS A 49 -7.81 -27.79 8.67
N GLU A 50 -7.08 -27.59 9.79
CA GLU A 50 -6.93 -26.27 10.42
C GLU A 50 -5.97 -25.34 9.66
N ALA A 51 -4.92 -25.86 9.02
CA ALA A 51 -3.99 -25.09 8.18
C ALA A 51 -4.55 -24.74 6.79
N LYS A 52 -5.67 -25.35 6.38
CA LYS A 52 -6.45 -25.04 5.16
C LYS A 52 -7.73 -24.25 5.43
N ALA A 53 -7.84 -23.57 6.56
CA ALA A 53 -8.71 -22.40 6.64
C ALA A 53 -8.10 -21.32 5.73
N GLU A 54 -8.42 -21.39 4.44
CA GLU A 54 -8.14 -20.35 3.46
C GLU A 54 -8.46 -18.99 4.07
N GLU A 55 -7.44 -18.16 4.30
CA GLU A 55 -7.56 -16.71 4.28
C GLU A 55 -8.09 -16.32 2.89
N LYS A 56 -9.40 -16.47 2.70
CA LYS A 56 -10.11 -15.77 1.65
C LYS A 56 -9.77 -14.29 1.85
N PRO A 57 -9.35 -13.56 0.81
CA PRO A 57 -9.09 -12.13 0.95
C PRO A 57 -10.32 -11.54 1.61
N ALA A 58 -10.16 -11.00 2.82
CA ALA A 58 -11.25 -10.46 3.59
C ALA A 58 -11.96 -9.45 2.68
N GLY A 59 -13.14 -9.81 2.17
CA GLY A 59 -13.94 -8.89 1.37
C GLY A 59 -14.16 -7.62 2.20
N LEU A 60 -14.49 -6.48 1.60
CA LEU A 60 -14.65 -5.23 2.35
C LEU A 60 -15.75 -5.27 3.45
N GLY A 61 -16.50 -6.37 3.57
CA GLY A 61 -17.56 -6.59 4.55
C GLY A 61 -17.15 -6.39 6.02
N PRO A 62 -16.08 -7.02 6.55
CA PRO A 62 -15.62 -6.79 7.92
C PRO A 62 -15.13 -5.35 8.14
N TYR A 63 -14.56 -4.70 7.13
CA TYR A 63 -14.16 -3.28 7.21
C TYR A 63 -15.38 -2.38 7.42
N PHE A 64 -16.45 -2.57 6.65
CA PHE A 64 -17.69 -1.80 6.85
C PHE A 64 -18.41 -2.14 8.16
N LYS A 65 -18.21 -3.34 8.71
CA LYS A 65 -18.75 -3.71 10.03
C LYS A 65 -18.15 -2.87 11.17
N VAL A 66 -16.93 -2.35 11.01
CA VAL A 66 -16.32 -1.42 11.99
C VAL A 66 -17.19 -0.16 12.18
N PHE A 67 -17.82 0.33 11.12
CA PHE A 67 -18.70 1.51 11.17
C PHE A 67 -20.03 1.26 11.91
N THR A 68 -20.41 0.01 12.16
CA THR A 68 -21.60 -0.31 12.98
C THR A 68 -21.41 0.03 14.46
N PHE A 69 -20.16 0.21 14.89
CA PHE A 69 -19.81 0.62 16.25
C PHE A 69 -19.73 2.15 16.42
N CYS A 70 -20.04 2.93 15.38
CA CYS A 70 -20.05 4.38 15.44
C CYS A 70 -21.26 4.92 16.20
N ASP A 71 -21.01 5.79 17.17
CA ASP A 71 -22.07 6.59 17.81
C ASP A 71 -22.61 7.65 16.83
N GLY A 72 -23.83 8.15 17.04
CA GLY A 72 -24.45 9.15 16.15
C GLY A 72 -23.59 10.42 15.96
N THR A 73 -22.82 10.81 16.98
CA THR A 73 -21.87 11.93 16.87
C THR A 73 -20.63 11.61 16.02
N ALA A 74 -20.16 10.35 16.04
CA ALA A 74 -19.06 9.91 15.20
C ALA A 74 -19.49 9.86 13.73
N VAL A 75 -20.73 9.43 13.44
CA VAL A 75 -21.30 9.46 12.08
C VAL A 75 -21.37 10.89 11.55
N ALA A 76 -21.81 11.86 12.37
CA ALA A 76 -21.85 13.26 11.97
C ALA A 76 -20.44 13.83 11.68
N LEU A 77 -19.44 13.48 12.51
CA LEU A 77 -18.05 13.89 12.29
C LEU A 77 -17.44 13.26 11.03
N TYR A 78 -17.71 11.99 10.76
CA TYR A 78 -17.30 11.34 9.51
C TYR A 78 -17.94 12.00 8.29
N ALA A 79 -19.25 12.29 8.34
CA ALA A 79 -19.94 12.96 7.25
C ALA A 79 -19.35 14.36 6.96
N LEU A 80 -19.13 15.16 8.00
CA LEU A 80 -18.47 16.47 7.88
C LEU A 80 -17.05 16.31 7.30
N GLY A 81 -16.30 15.36 7.83
CA GLY A 81 -14.93 15.07 7.39
C GLY A 81 -14.85 14.68 5.91
N PHE A 82 -15.78 13.85 5.43
CA PHE A 82 -15.84 13.43 4.03
C PHE A 82 -16.24 14.56 3.10
N ILE A 83 -17.21 15.40 3.47
CA ILE A 83 -17.59 16.58 2.69
C ILE A 83 -16.39 17.53 2.54
N MET A 84 -15.69 17.81 3.64
CA MET A 84 -14.50 18.67 3.62
C MET A 84 -13.33 18.03 2.86
N SER A 85 -13.17 16.71 2.96
CA SER A 85 -12.15 15.96 2.20
C SER A 85 -12.39 16.03 0.69
N ILE A 86 -13.66 15.96 0.26
CA ILE A 86 -14.05 16.16 -1.14
C ILE A 86 -13.68 17.58 -1.60
N GLY A 87 -14.00 18.60 -0.79
CA GLY A 87 -13.62 19.99 -1.07
C GLY A 87 -12.10 20.19 -1.16
N ALA A 88 -11.35 19.57 -0.25
CA ALA A 88 -9.89 19.63 -0.24
C ALA A 88 -9.25 18.90 -1.45
N GLY A 89 -9.88 17.82 -1.94
CA GLY A 89 -9.46 17.10 -3.15
C GLY A 89 -9.71 17.88 -4.44
N ALA A 90 -10.82 18.62 -4.51
CA ALA A 90 -11.17 19.45 -5.67
C ALA A 90 -10.26 20.70 -5.83
N ALA A 91 -9.54 21.10 -4.78
CA ALA A 91 -8.70 22.30 -4.80
C ALA A 91 -7.53 22.22 -5.81
N LEU A 92 -6.91 21.05 -5.97
CA LEU A 92 -5.80 20.88 -6.93
C LEU A 92 -6.26 21.03 -8.40
N PRO A 93 -7.37 20.42 -8.82
CA PRO A 93 -7.98 20.70 -10.13
C PRO A 93 -8.46 22.15 -10.32
N LEU A 94 -9.00 22.79 -9.28
CA LEU A 94 -9.39 24.21 -9.40
C LEU A 94 -8.16 25.10 -9.64
N MET A 95 -7.01 24.75 -9.08
CA MET A 95 -5.76 25.46 -9.30
C MET A 95 -5.30 25.40 -10.77
N THR A 96 -5.51 24.28 -11.47
CA THR A 96 -5.13 24.18 -12.90
C THR A 96 -5.97 25.09 -13.79
N ILE A 97 -7.21 25.39 -13.41
CA ILE A 97 -8.07 26.35 -14.11
C ILE A 97 -7.52 27.76 -13.95
N VAL A 98 -7.25 28.17 -12.70
CA VAL A 98 -6.70 29.51 -12.41
C VAL A 98 -5.37 29.69 -13.13
N PHE A 99 -4.52 28.67 -13.10
CA PHE A 99 -3.23 28.70 -13.79
C PHE A 99 -3.34 28.73 -15.31
N GLY A 100 -4.25 27.95 -15.92
CA GLY A 100 -4.42 27.99 -17.36
C GLY A 100 -5.00 29.32 -17.84
N ARG A 101 -5.95 29.92 -17.11
CA ARG A 101 -6.43 31.27 -17.41
C ARG A 101 -5.31 32.29 -17.35
N PHE A 102 -4.50 32.25 -16.28
CA PHE A 102 -3.33 33.10 -16.15
C PHE A 102 -2.37 32.98 -17.35
N VAL A 103 -2.09 31.76 -17.81
CA VAL A 103 -1.22 31.55 -18.99
C VAL A 103 -1.86 32.04 -20.29
N GLY A 104 -3.18 31.92 -20.43
CA GLY A 104 -3.92 32.50 -21.55
C GLY A 104 -3.77 34.01 -21.60
N ASP A 105 -4.13 34.69 -20.51
CA ASP A 105 -4.09 36.14 -20.40
C ASP A 105 -2.65 36.69 -20.53
N PHE A 106 -1.66 35.95 -20.01
CA PHE A 106 -0.25 36.29 -20.17
C PHE A 106 0.20 36.23 -21.64
N ASN A 107 -0.23 35.21 -22.39
CA ASN A 107 0.11 35.06 -23.79
C ASN A 107 -0.56 36.14 -24.66
N ASP A 108 -1.80 36.51 -24.33
CA ASP A 108 -2.51 37.60 -24.99
C ASP A 108 -1.82 38.95 -24.75
N PHE A 109 -1.38 39.22 -23.52
CA PHE A 109 -0.60 40.41 -23.18
C PHE A 109 0.73 40.47 -23.94
N SER A 110 1.46 39.34 -24.01
CA SER A 110 2.70 39.24 -24.77
C SER A 110 2.51 39.44 -26.27
N SER A 111 1.28 39.26 -26.78
CA SER A 111 0.97 39.35 -28.21
C SER A 111 0.42 40.72 -28.62
N ASN A 112 -0.20 41.48 -27.71
CA ASN A 112 -0.99 42.68 -28.02
C ASN A 112 -0.44 44.02 -27.46
N ASP A 113 0.81 44.08 -27.01
CA ASP A 113 1.49 45.34 -26.57
C ASP A 113 0.61 46.18 -25.61
N ALA A 114 -0.01 45.49 -24.65
CA ALA A 114 -0.98 46.08 -23.74
C ALA A 114 -0.30 46.90 -22.61
N ASP A 115 -1.09 47.78 -21.98
CA ASP A 115 -0.64 48.68 -20.91
C ASP A 115 -0.09 47.90 -19.69
N PRO A 116 1.17 48.13 -19.26
CA PRO A 116 1.76 47.49 -18.10
C PRO A 116 0.91 47.55 -16.82
N ALA A 117 0.13 48.63 -16.63
CA ALA A 117 -0.74 48.78 -15.46
C ALA A 117 -1.93 47.81 -15.46
N ALA A 118 -2.51 47.54 -16.63
CA ALA A 118 -3.63 46.60 -16.77
C ALA A 118 -3.18 45.14 -16.54
N PHE A 119 -1.92 44.84 -16.89
CA PHE A 119 -1.32 43.54 -16.60
C PHE A 119 -1.11 43.32 -15.10
N THR A 120 -0.57 44.32 -14.38
CA THR A 120 -0.38 44.20 -12.94
C THR A 120 -1.69 43.99 -12.19
N ASP A 121 -2.77 44.68 -12.58
CA ASP A 121 -4.09 44.48 -11.98
C ASP A 121 -4.64 43.07 -12.22
N THR A 122 -4.42 42.51 -13.41
CA THR A 122 -4.82 41.15 -13.77
C THR A 122 -4.04 40.12 -12.96
N VAL A 123 -2.72 40.30 -12.84
CA VAL A 123 -1.84 39.45 -12.03
C VAL A 123 -2.24 39.47 -10.56
N ASP A 124 -2.51 40.65 -10.00
CA ASP A 124 -2.94 40.80 -8.61
C ASP A 124 -4.26 40.06 -8.35
N GLY A 125 -5.20 40.10 -9.31
CA GLY A 125 -6.42 39.30 -9.29
C GLY A 125 -6.14 37.78 -9.21
N PHE A 126 -5.23 37.28 -10.05
CA PHE A 126 -4.82 35.87 -10.03
C PHE A 126 -4.13 35.47 -8.72
N VAL A 127 -3.25 36.33 -8.19
CA VAL A 127 -2.58 36.11 -6.90
C VAL A 127 -3.62 35.99 -5.78
N LEU A 128 -4.63 36.87 -5.75
CA LEU A 128 -5.73 36.78 -4.78
C LEU A 128 -6.53 35.48 -4.93
N TYR A 129 -6.83 35.04 -6.15
CA TYR A 129 -7.48 33.74 -6.37
C TYR A 129 -6.67 32.58 -5.82
N PHE A 130 -5.34 32.57 -6.03
CA PHE A 130 -4.46 31.56 -5.45
C PHE A 130 -4.48 31.60 -3.92
N ILE A 131 -4.37 32.78 -3.32
CA ILE A 131 -4.40 32.94 -1.86
C ILE A 131 -5.71 32.40 -1.28
N TYR A 132 -6.87 32.80 -1.82
CA TYR A 132 -8.16 32.33 -1.33
C TYR A 132 -8.35 30.82 -1.53
N LEU A 133 -7.91 30.28 -2.68
CA LEU A 133 -7.98 28.84 -2.95
C LEU A 133 -7.12 28.05 -1.96
N PHE A 134 -5.88 28.46 -1.71
CA PHE A 134 -4.99 27.74 -0.79
C PHE A 134 -5.40 27.88 0.68
N ILE A 135 -5.92 29.04 1.10
CA ILE A 135 -6.53 29.20 2.44
C ILE A 135 -7.75 28.28 2.58
N GLY A 136 -8.61 28.24 1.57
CA GLY A 136 -9.76 27.34 1.53
C GLY A 136 -9.35 25.87 1.59
N ARG A 137 -8.34 25.48 0.81
CA ARG A 137 -7.77 24.12 0.84
C ARG A 137 -7.18 23.78 2.20
N PHE A 138 -6.44 24.70 2.82
CA PHE A 138 -5.86 24.50 4.14
C PHE A 138 -6.95 24.29 5.20
N ALA A 139 -7.95 25.16 5.24
CA ALA A 139 -9.07 25.04 6.18
C ALA A 139 -9.87 23.74 5.95
N ALA A 140 -10.22 23.42 4.70
CA ALA A 140 -10.93 22.20 4.36
C ALA A 140 -10.13 20.95 4.72
N SER A 141 -8.85 20.90 4.39
CA SER A 141 -7.98 19.77 4.72
C SER A 141 -7.79 19.61 6.23
N TYR A 142 -7.62 20.70 6.96
CA TYR A 142 -7.48 20.68 8.41
C TYR A 142 -8.76 20.16 9.09
N ILE A 143 -9.92 20.72 8.73
CA ILE A 143 -11.22 20.29 9.27
C ILE A 143 -11.49 18.83 8.90
N ALA A 144 -11.21 18.42 7.66
CA ALA A 144 -11.39 17.04 7.21
C ALA A 144 -10.57 16.06 8.06
N ASN A 145 -9.26 16.28 8.17
CA ASN A 145 -8.37 15.39 8.91
C ASN A 145 -8.70 15.38 10.41
N LEU A 146 -9.02 16.54 10.99
CA LEU A 146 -9.38 16.64 12.40
C LEU A 146 -10.71 15.94 12.71
N ALA A 147 -11.75 16.17 11.91
CA ALA A 147 -13.06 15.55 12.10
C ALA A 147 -13.00 14.02 11.95
N VAL A 148 -12.32 13.53 10.91
CA VAL A 148 -12.13 12.08 10.70
C VAL A 148 -11.29 11.46 11.82
N SER A 149 -10.22 12.11 12.26
CA SER A 149 -9.37 11.60 13.35
C SER A 149 -10.13 11.54 14.68
N LEU A 150 -10.93 12.56 15.02
CA LEU A 150 -11.76 12.55 16.22
C LEU A 150 -12.84 11.45 16.16
N ALA A 151 -13.48 11.27 15.01
CA ALA A 151 -14.46 10.22 14.80
C ALA A 151 -13.84 8.82 14.93
N ALA A 152 -12.64 8.64 14.38
CA ALA A 152 -11.88 7.41 14.47
C ALA A 152 -11.47 7.08 15.90
N ILE A 153 -10.94 8.04 16.66
CA ILE A 153 -10.58 7.84 18.07
C ILE A 153 -11.80 7.39 18.88
N ARG A 154 -12.96 8.03 18.69
CA ARG A 154 -14.21 7.64 19.35
C ARG A 154 -14.62 6.20 19.00
N THR A 155 -14.58 5.87 17.72
CA THR A 155 -14.95 4.53 17.23
C THR A 155 -14.00 3.46 17.79
N THR A 156 -12.69 3.71 17.77
CA THR A 156 -11.68 2.81 18.35
C THR A 156 -11.86 2.66 19.86
N LEU A 157 -12.21 3.72 20.59
CA LEU A 157 -12.50 3.63 22.03
C LEU A 157 -13.72 2.73 22.31
N THR A 158 -14.80 2.88 21.55
CA THR A 158 -16.00 2.04 21.69
C THR A 158 -15.70 0.57 21.37
N ILE A 159 -14.91 0.32 20.32
CA ILE A 159 -14.46 -1.03 19.97
C ILE A 159 -13.59 -1.62 21.08
N ARG A 160 -12.59 -0.88 21.58
CA ARG A 160 -11.71 -1.34 22.66
C ARG A 160 -12.48 -1.67 23.94
N LYS A 161 -13.49 -0.86 24.29
CA LYS A 161 -14.36 -1.13 25.44
C LYS A 161 -15.16 -2.42 25.27
N LYS A 162 -15.83 -2.60 24.13
CA LYS A 162 -16.62 -3.81 23.85
C LYS A 162 -15.75 -5.05 23.74
N LEU A 163 -14.57 -4.93 23.15
CA LEU A 163 -13.61 -6.02 23.05
C LEU A 163 -13.13 -6.43 24.45
N LEU A 164 -12.75 -5.47 25.30
CA LEU A 164 -12.36 -5.75 26.68
C LEU A 164 -13.50 -6.39 27.49
N GLU A 165 -14.73 -5.88 27.35
CA GLU A 165 -15.90 -6.46 28.01
C GLU A 165 -16.17 -7.90 27.55
N ALA A 166 -16.08 -8.17 26.25
CA ALA A 166 -16.25 -9.51 25.69
C ALA A 166 -15.14 -10.46 26.17
N THR A 167 -13.87 -10.00 26.15
CA THR A 167 -12.74 -10.76 26.66
C THR A 167 -12.93 -11.12 28.14
N LEU A 168 -13.35 -10.18 28.99
CA LEU A 168 -13.56 -10.44 30.42
C LEU A 168 -14.75 -11.36 30.73
N ARG A 169 -15.72 -11.48 29.82
CA ARG A 169 -16.87 -12.39 29.93
C ARG A 169 -16.59 -13.79 29.37
N GLN A 170 -15.42 -13.98 28.76
CA GLN A 170 -15.03 -15.24 28.15
C GLN A 170 -14.69 -16.27 29.23
N GLU A 171 -15.03 -17.52 28.95
CA GLU A 171 -14.75 -18.67 29.81
C GLU A 171 -13.27 -19.05 29.84
N ILE A 172 -12.83 -19.64 30.95
CA ILE A 172 -11.42 -19.92 31.25
C ILE A 172 -10.75 -20.77 30.16
N TRP A 173 -11.46 -21.74 29.58
CA TRP A 173 -10.89 -22.61 28.53
C TRP A 173 -10.45 -21.83 27.28
N HIS A 174 -11.03 -20.66 27.01
CA HIS A 174 -10.61 -19.80 25.90
C HIS A 174 -9.21 -19.22 26.14
N PHE A 175 -8.85 -18.97 27.40
CA PHE A 175 -7.53 -18.50 27.80
C PHE A 175 -6.52 -19.65 27.91
N ASP A 176 -6.99 -20.90 28.05
CA ASP A 176 -6.13 -22.10 28.09
C ASP A 176 -5.70 -22.56 26.69
N LYS A 177 -6.36 -22.09 25.62
CA LYS A 177 -5.87 -22.26 24.24
C LYS A 177 -4.58 -21.46 24.07
N GLU A 178 -3.58 -22.03 23.39
CA GLU A 178 -2.32 -21.32 23.05
C GLU A 178 -2.60 -20.09 22.17
N THR A 179 -2.95 -18.97 22.80
CA THR A 179 -3.06 -17.69 22.10
C THR A 179 -1.66 -17.14 21.89
N THR A 180 -1.25 -17.02 20.62
CA THR A 180 0.00 -16.37 20.22
C THR A 180 -0.01 -14.92 20.70
N GLY A 181 0.71 -14.64 21.80
CA GLY A 181 0.85 -13.30 22.39
C GLY A 181 -0.21 -12.94 23.44
N SER A 182 0.11 -11.96 24.28
CA SER A 182 -0.81 -11.46 25.32
C SER A 182 -2.07 -10.87 24.68
N ILE A 183 -3.25 -11.31 25.12
CA ILE A 183 -4.55 -10.78 24.68
C ILE A 183 -4.60 -9.25 24.86
N ALA A 184 -3.97 -8.73 25.92
CA ALA A 184 -3.86 -7.28 26.14
C ALA A 184 -3.05 -6.56 25.04
N SER A 185 -2.01 -7.22 24.51
CA SER A 185 -1.23 -6.72 23.37
C SER A 185 -2.07 -6.72 22.09
N GLN A 186 -2.77 -7.83 21.82
CA GLN A 186 -3.65 -7.93 20.64
C GLN A 186 -4.75 -6.86 20.64
N VAL A 187 -5.39 -6.59 21.78
CA VAL A 187 -6.39 -5.51 21.92
C VAL A 187 -5.81 -4.14 21.57
N THR A 188 -4.56 -3.88 21.98
CA THR A 188 -3.90 -2.60 21.74
C THR A 188 -3.50 -2.48 20.26
N THR A 189 -2.71 -3.44 19.77
CA THR A 189 -2.18 -3.46 18.39
C THR A 189 -3.28 -3.51 17.34
N ASN A 190 -4.28 -4.39 17.51
CA ASN A 190 -5.39 -4.47 16.55
C ASN A 190 -6.25 -3.20 16.61
N GLY A 191 -6.42 -2.61 17.79
CA GLY A 191 -7.11 -1.33 17.94
C GLY A 191 -6.39 -0.17 17.22
N ASP A 192 -5.06 -0.12 17.27
CA ASP A 192 -4.27 0.90 16.56
C ASP A 192 -4.32 0.70 15.05
N LYS A 193 -4.23 -0.55 14.56
CA LYS A 193 -4.39 -0.87 13.14
C LYS A 193 -5.77 -0.45 12.61
N ILE A 194 -6.83 -0.74 13.36
CA ILE A 194 -8.19 -0.29 13.02
C ILE A 194 -8.24 1.24 12.96
N ASN A 195 -7.67 1.93 13.94
CA ASN A 195 -7.64 3.40 13.96
C ASN A 195 -6.95 3.98 12.72
N GLN A 196 -5.78 3.47 12.36
CA GLN A 196 -5.04 3.91 11.17
C GLN A 196 -5.86 3.69 9.88
N GLY A 197 -6.54 2.55 9.77
CA GLY A 197 -7.38 2.21 8.62
C GLY A 197 -8.63 3.07 8.46
N ILE A 198 -9.29 3.46 9.57
CA ILE A 198 -10.52 4.27 9.54
C ILE A 198 -10.28 5.78 9.64
N ALA A 199 -9.10 6.20 10.11
CA ALA A 199 -8.74 7.61 10.25
C ALA A 199 -8.03 8.12 8.98
N GLU A 200 -6.72 7.85 8.88
CA GLU A 200 -5.84 8.46 7.90
C GLU A 200 -6.07 7.87 6.50
N LYS A 201 -6.10 6.53 6.39
CA LYS A 201 -6.20 5.87 5.09
C LYS A 201 -7.54 6.11 4.41
N LEU A 202 -8.64 6.09 5.17
CA LEU A 202 -9.97 6.34 4.63
C LEU A 202 -10.13 7.80 4.15
N ALA A 203 -9.69 8.77 4.95
CA ALA A 203 -9.72 10.18 4.54
C ALA A 203 -8.92 10.41 3.25
N ALA A 204 -7.74 9.80 3.15
CA ALA A 204 -6.85 9.92 2.01
C ALA A 204 -7.43 9.25 0.75
N ILE A 205 -8.12 8.10 0.87
CA ILE A 205 -8.84 7.46 -0.24
C ILE A 205 -9.93 8.38 -0.77
N ILE A 206 -10.77 8.93 0.12
CA ILE A 206 -11.88 9.80 -0.28
C ILE A 206 -11.35 11.08 -0.94
N GLN A 207 -10.28 11.67 -0.39
CA GLN A 207 -9.63 12.83 -0.99
C GLN A 207 -9.07 12.51 -2.38
N SER A 208 -8.45 11.35 -2.55
CA SER A 208 -7.85 10.92 -3.82
C SER A 208 -8.91 10.61 -4.87
N ILE A 209 -10.02 9.98 -4.49
CA ILE A 209 -11.20 9.76 -5.35
C ILE A 209 -11.80 11.11 -5.78
N ALA A 210 -11.98 12.04 -4.84
CA ALA A 210 -12.49 13.36 -5.14
C ALA A 210 -11.56 14.13 -6.08
N THR A 211 -10.24 14.05 -5.86
CA THR A 211 -9.23 14.67 -6.72
C THR A 211 -9.29 14.09 -8.14
N PHE A 212 -9.38 12.76 -8.27
CA PHE A 212 -9.49 12.08 -9.56
C PHE A 212 -10.73 12.55 -10.35
N TRP A 213 -11.91 12.50 -9.72
CA TRP A 213 -13.15 12.90 -10.39
C TRP A 213 -13.21 14.39 -10.68
N ALA A 214 -12.77 15.25 -9.75
CA ALA A 214 -12.71 16.69 -9.97
C ALA A 214 -11.75 17.03 -11.12
N ALA A 215 -10.55 16.44 -11.15
CA ALA A 215 -9.59 16.62 -12.23
C ALA A 215 -10.14 16.16 -13.58
N PHE A 216 -10.83 15.02 -13.58
CA PHE A 216 -11.44 14.46 -14.79
C PHE A 216 -12.57 15.33 -15.34
N ILE A 217 -13.47 15.80 -14.46
CA ILE A 217 -14.56 16.71 -14.83
C ILE A 217 -13.99 18.01 -15.39
N VAL A 218 -12.98 18.59 -14.74
CA VAL A 218 -12.30 19.81 -15.22
C VAL A 218 -11.65 19.60 -16.58
N ALA A 219 -10.95 18.48 -16.80
CA ALA A 219 -10.33 18.21 -18.09
C ALA A 219 -11.39 18.09 -19.22
N LEU A 220 -12.48 17.36 -18.97
CA LEU A 220 -13.56 17.17 -19.94
C LEU A 220 -14.31 18.45 -20.29
N THR A 221 -14.54 19.35 -19.33
CA THR A 221 -15.28 20.60 -19.57
C THR A 221 -14.49 21.60 -20.40
N PHE A 222 -13.15 21.61 -20.30
CA PHE A 222 -12.29 22.53 -21.05
C PHE A 222 -12.02 22.05 -22.48
N GLN A 223 -11.59 20.81 -22.66
CA GLN A 223 -11.42 20.23 -23.99
C GLN A 223 -11.59 18.71 -23.96
N TRP A 224 -12.77 18.26 -24.37
CA TRP A 224 -13.13 16.85 -24.33
C TRP A 224 -12.31 16.00 -25.31
N LYS A 225 -11.96 16.53 -26.49
CA LYS A 225 -11.18 15.77 -27.50
C LYS A 225 -9.77 15.45 -27.01
N LEU A 226 -9.07 16.44 -26.47
CA LEU A 226 -7.72 16.28 -25.92
C LEU A 226 -7.75 15.34 -24.70
N THR A 227 -8.72 15.53 -23.81
CA THR A 227 -8.88 14.71 -22.60
C THR A 227 -9.10 13.23 -22.94
N LEU A 228 -9.96 12.91 -23.92
CA LEU A 228 -10.19 11.52 -24.33
C LEU A 228 -8.94 10.85 -24.90
N ILE A 229 -8.11 11.58 -25.66
CA ILE A 229 -6.85 11.06 -26.20
C ILE A 229 -5.91 10.68 -25.06
N VAL A 230 -5.72 11.56 -24.07
CA VAL A 230 -4.84 11.27 -22.93
C VAL A 230 -5.44 10.20 -22.00
N MET A 231 -6.77 10.11 -21.91
CA MET A 231 -7.47 9.10 -21.10
C MET A 231 -7.19 7.67 -21.57
N THR A 232 -6.83 7.44 -22.83
CA THR A 232 -6.44 6.10 -23.34
C THR A 232 -5.26 5.48 -22.58
N LEU A 233 -4.47 6.29 -21.88
CA LEU A 233 -3.34 5.83 -21.07
C LEU A 233 -3.77 5.26 -19.72
N ILE A 234 -4.91 5.72 -19.18
CA ILE A 234 -5.39 5.30 -17.85
C ILE A 234 -5.67 3.79 -17.81
N PRO A 235 -6.41 3.19 -18.77
CA PRO A 235 -6.59 1.73 -18.82
C PRO A 235 -5.26 0.98 -18.91
N GLY A 236 -4.30 1.47 -19.70
CA GLY A 236 -2.97 0.87 -19.82
C GLY A 236 -2.23 0.83 -18.48
N ILE A 237 -2.24 1.96 -17.76
CA ILE A 237 -1.65 2.07 -16.42
C ILE A 237 -2.37 1.12 -15.44
N LEU A 238 -3.70 1.06 -15.47
CA LEU A 238 -4.48 0.18 -14.59
C LEU A 238 -4.16 -1.31 -14.80
N VAL A 239 -4.02 -1.75 -16.05
CA VAL A 239 -3.65 -3.15 -16.36
C VAL A 239 -2.27 -3.48 -15.80
N ILE A 240 -1.29 -2.59 -16.00
CA ILE A 240 0.07 -2.80 -15.50
C ILE A 240 0.09 -2.82 -13.96
N LEU A 241 -0.64 -1.92 -13.32
CA LEU A 241 -0.74 -1.85 -11.86
C LEU A 241 -1.40 -3.09 -11.26
N THR A 242 -2.52 -3.54 -11.83
CA THR A 242 -3.25 -4.72 -11.33
C THR A 242 -2.42 -5.99 -11.43
N ILE A 243 -1.73 -6.20 -12.56
CA ILE A 243 -0.82 -7.34 -12.76
C ILE A 243 0.37 -7.23 -11.78
N GLY A 244 1.00 -6.05 -11.72
CA GLY A 244 2.15 -5.80 -10.86
C GLY A 244 1.85 -6.03 -9.37
N MET A 245 0.73 -5.50 -8.89
CA MET A 245 0.29 -5.69 -7.50
C MET A 245 -0.06 -7.15 -7.19
N SER A 246 -0.67 -7.88 -8.12
CA SER A 246 -1.00 -9.30 -7.92
C SER A 246 0.26 -10.14 -7.72
N ILE A 247 1.31 -9.87 -8.51
CA ILE A 247 2.60 -10.54 -8.38
C ILE A 247 3.29 -10.12 -7.08
N ASP A 248 3.28 -8.82 -6.75
CA ASP A 248 3.91 -8.29 -5.54
C ASP A 248 3.27 -8.87 -4.27
N ALA A 249 1.94 -8.96 -4.22
CA ALA A 249 1.21 -9.58 -3.10
C ALA A 249 1.60 -11.05 -2.90
N GLY A 250 1.74 -11.82 -4.00
CA GLY A 250 2.19 -13.21 -3.92
C GLY A 250 3.64 -13.38 -3.48
N GLN A 251 4.53 -12.42 -3.80
CA GLN A 251 5.91 -12.40 -3.32
C GLN A 251 6.00 -12.00 -1.85
N GLU A 252 5.21 -11.02 -1.44
CA GLU A 252 5.13 -10.56 -0.05
C GLU A 252 4.63 -11.68 0.86
N ALA A 253 3.56 -12.38 0.48
CA ALA A 253 3.03 -13.51 1.25
C ALA A 253 4.08 -14.62 1.48
N LYS A 254 4.90 -14.92 0.47
CA LYS A 254 6.00 -15.89 0.59
C LYS A 254 7.08 -15.39 1.55
N MET A 255 7.45 -14.10 1.49
CA MET A 255 8.42 -13.53 2.43
C MET A 255 7.89 -13.55 3.86
N VAL A 256 6.65 -13.13 4.09
CA VAL A 256 6.00 -13.15 5.40
C VAL A 256 5.99 -14.56 5.99
N LYS A 257 5.71 -15.58 5.19
CA LYS A 257 5.77 -16.99 5.62
C LYS A 257 7.17 -17.40 6.09
N ILE A 258 8.23 -17.05 5.34
CA ILE A 258 9.61 -17.37 5.72
C ILE A 258 10.00 -16.61 7.01
N TYR A 259 9.65 -15.33 7.11
CA TYR A 259 9.90 -14.54 8.32
C TYR A 259 9.15 -15.09 9.53
N SER A 260 7.93 -15.60 9.36
CA SER A 260 7.19 -16.26 10.43
C SER A 260 7.93 -17.50 10.96
N GLN A 261 8.45 -18.35 10.07
CA GLN A 261 9.24 -19.53 10.46
C GLN A 261 10.55 -19.13 11.17
N ALA A 262 11.23 -18.11 10.67
CA ALA A 262 12.42 -17.55 11.31
C ALA A 262 12.10 -17.00 12.71
N ALA A 263 10.97 -16.32 12.87
CA ALA A 263 10.51 -15.78 14.14
C ALA A 263 10.18 -16.89 15.16
N VAL A 264 9.55 -17.99 14.73
CA VAL A 264 9.29 -19.17 15.58
C VAL A 264 10.62 -19.75 16.09
N LEU A 265 11.60 -19.97 15.20
CA LEU A 265 12.92 -20.46 15.60
C LEU A 265 13.62 -19.52 16.60
N ALA A 266 13.57 -18.21 16.35
CA ALA A 266 14.14 -17.23 17.26
C ALA A 266 13.43 -17.24 18.62
N GLN A 267 12.11 -17.38 18.64
CA GLN A 267 11.32 -17.46 19.85
C GLN A 267 11.62 -18.72 20.66
N GLU A 268 11.77 -19.89 20.02
CA GLU A 268 12.20 -21.14 20.66
C GLU A 268 13.61 -21.03 21.26
N ALA A 269 14.55 -20.43 20.52
CA ALA A 269 15.92 -20.25 20.98
C ALA A 269 16.01 -19.31 22.18
N LEU A 270 15.24 -18.21 22.17
CA LEU A 270 15.23 -17.22 23.25
C LEU A 270 14.48 -17.71 24.49
N SER A 271 13.37 -18.44 24.32
CA SER A 271 12.62 -19.01 25.44
C SER A 271 13.41 -20.09 26.18
N SER A 272 14.23 -20.85 25.44
CA SER A 272 15.08 -21.92 25.97
C SER A 272 16.58 -21.53 26.08
N VAL A 273 16.89 -20.24 26.24
CA VAL A 273 18.27 -19.72 26.19
C VAL A 273 19.25 -20.44 27.13
N LYS A 274 18.80 -20.84 28.33
CA LYS A 274 19.64 -21.60 29.28
C LYS A 274 20.02 -22.97 28.73
N THR A 275 19.09 -23.64 28.06
CA THR A 275 19.29 -24.93 27.39
C THR A 275 20.21 -24.77 26.20
N VAL A 276 20.00 -23.74 25.37
CA VAL A 276 20.89 -23.43 24.25
C VAL A 276 22.32 -23.20 24.73
N HIS A 277 22.50 -22.46 25.83
CA HIS A 277 23.81 -22.20 26.42
C HIS A 277 24.43 -23.45 27.05
N SER A 278 23.64 -24.27 27.76
CA SER A 278 24.16 -25.50 28.40
C SER A 278 24.65 -26.54 27.39
N PHE A 279 24.05 -26.58 26.20
CA PHE A 279 24.46 -27.47 25.11
C PHE A 279 25.42 -26.81 24.11
N TRP A 280 25.87 -25.56 24.36
CA TRP A 280 26.73 -24.80 23.44
C TRP A 280 26.17 -24.74 21.99
N ALA A 281 24.85 -24.68 21.85
CA ALA A 281 24.17 -24.84 20.56
C ALA A 281 23.96 -23.52 19.79
N HIS A 282 24.55 -22.41 20.23
CA HIS A 282 24.31 -21.08 19.66
C HIS A 282 24.67 -21.00 18.17
N GLU A 283 25.86 -21.48 17.77
CA GLU A 283 26.32 -21.48 16.38
C GLU A 283 25.34 -22.22 15.46
N LYS A 284 24.84 -23.37 15.93
CA LYS A 284 23.90 -24.20 15.16
C LYS A 284 22.56 -23.50 14.94
N LEU A 285 22.05 -22.81 15.96
CA LEU A 285 20.78 -22.07 15.86
C LEU A 285 20.92 -20.81 15.01
N VAL A 286 22.04 -20.10 15.12
CA VAL A 286 22.36 -18.94 14.27
C VAL A 286 22.46 -19.36 12.82
N ALA A 287 23.18 -20.45 12.51
CA ALA A 287 23.27 -20.97 11.14
C ALA A 287 21.90 -21.35 10.56
N ARG A 288 21.01 -21.93 11.38
CA ARG A 288 19.65 -22.27 10.96
C ARG A 288 18.78 -21.03 10.73
N TYR A 289 18.95 -19.98 11.55
CA TYR A 289 18.29 -18.70 11.34
C TYR A 289 18.80 -18.00 10.07
N ASP A 290 20.11 -18.07 9.81
CA ASP A 290 20.73 -17.53 8.60
C ASP A 290 20.20 -18.20 7.33
N ASP A 291 19.95 -19.53 7.35
CA ASP A 291 19.30 -20.21 6.22
C ASP A 291 17.92 -19.63 5.89
N PHE A 292 17.09 -19.36 6.90
CA PHE A 292 15.80 -18.68 6.68
C PHE A 292 15.99 -17.26 6.11
N LEU A 293 16.98 -16.50 6.60
CA LEU A 293 17.27 -15.17 6.06
C LEU A 293 17.77 -15.22 4.61
N LEU A 294 18.59 -16.21 4.25
CA LEU A 294 19.05 -16.42 2.87
C LEU A 294 17.89 -16.81 1.94
N GLN A 295 16.94 -17.62 2.43
CA GLN A 295 15.71 -17.93 1.70
C GLN A 295 14.86 -16.68 1.49
N ALA A 296 14.64 -15.88 2.54
CA ALA A 296 13.93 -14.60 2.44
C ALA A 296 14.65 -13.64 1.47
N GLN A 297 15.98 -13.56 1.52
CA GLN A 297 16.77 -12.74 0.61
C GLN A 297 16.61 -13.18 -0.86
N LYS A 298 16.58 -14.50 -1.15
CA LYS A 298 16.34 -15.02 -2.51
C LYS A 298 14.97 -14.61 -3.05
N VAL A 299 13.94 -14.61 -2.20
CA VAL A 299 12.58 -14.15 -2.58
C VAL A 299 12.57 -12.63 -2.75
N GLY A 300 13.15 -11.87 -1.81
CA GLY A 300 13.23 -10.41 -1.87
C GLY A 300 14.01 -9.89 -3.07
N LYS A 301 15.09 -10.57 -3.47
CA LYS A 301 15.84 -10.27 -4.71
C LYS A 301 14.99 -10.43 -5.97
N LYS A 302 13.99 -11.31 -5.98
CA LYS A 302 13.02 -11.43 -7.09
C LYS A 302 11.93 -10.36 -7.05
N LYS A 303 11.62 -9.81 -5.87
CA LYS A 303 10.64 -8.73 -5.68
C LYS A 303 11.15 -7.37 -6.14
N SER A 304 12.37 -7.00 -5.76
CA SER A 304 12.98 -5.71 -6.11
C SER A 304 12.87 -5.32 -7.60
N PRO A 305 13.27 -6.18 -8.57
CA PRO A 305 13.14 -5.83 -9.99
C PRO A 305 11.69 -5.76 -10.46
N ASN A 306 10.78 -6.55 -9.89
CA ASN A 306 9.36 -6.53 -10.23
C ASN A 306 8.72 -5.18 -9.85
N VAL A 307 8.91 -4.75 -8.60
CA VAL A 307 8.41 -3.44 -8.13
C VAL A 307 9.04 -2.30 -8.91
N GLY A 308 10.35 -2.37 -9.17
CA GLY A 308 11.06 -1.39 -9.98
C GLY A 308 10.50 -1.27 -11.41
N LEU A 309 10.21 -2.40 -12.07
CA LEU A 309 9.64 -2.44 -13.42
C LEU A 309 8.24 -1.84 -13.46
N VAL A 310 7.37 -2.18 -12.50
CA VAL A 310 6.00 -1.63 -12.41
C VAL A 310 6.04 -0.12 -12.25
N HIS A 311 6.84 0.39 -11.31
CA HIS A 311 6.95 1.82 -11.06
C HIS A 311 7.58 2.58 -12.24
N SER A 312 8.61 2.00 -12.87
CA SER A 312 9.27 2.61 -14.04
C SER A 312 8.33 2.67 -15.25
N THR A 313 7.59 1.60 -15.51
CA THR A 313 6.63 1.54 -16.63
C THR A 313 5.50 2.54 -16.40
N GLN A 314 5.00 2.65 -15.17
CA GLN A 314 4.01 3.65 -14.79
C GLN A 314 4.51 5.08 -15.03
N GLN A 315 5.72 5.41 -14.56
CA GLN A 315 6.29 6.75 -14.74
C GLN A 315 6.54 7.05 -16.22
N PHE A 316 6.97 6.05 -16.99
CA PHE A 316 7.10 6.15 -18.44
C PHE A 316 5.76 6.47 -19.12
N CYS A 317 4.68 5.74 -18.79
CA CYS A 317 3.35 6.00 -19.34
C CYS A 317 2.85 7.42 -19.03
N THR A 318 3.08 7.92 -17.82
CA THR A 318 2.71 9.29 -17.44
C THR A 318 3.47 10.33 -18.26
N LEU A 319 4.80 10.20 -18.37
CA LEU A 319 5.62 11.16 -19.12
C LEU A 319 5.35 11.08 -20.63
N ALA A 320 5.20 9.88 -21.19
CA ALA A 320 4.78 9.68 -22.58
C ALA A 320 3.40 10.30 -22.83
N GLY A 321 2.50 10.20 -21.86
CA GLY A 321 1.20 10.84 -21.90
C GLY A 321 1.24 12.36 -21.91
N MET A 322 2.07 12.95 -21.04
CA MET A 322 2.31 14.39 -21.07
C MET A 322 2.90 14.83 -22.40
N SER A 323 3.85 14.06 -22.97
CA SER A 323 4.44 14.35 -24.28
C SER A 323 3.40 14.28 -25.41
N LEU A 324 2.55 13.24 -25.42
CA LEU A 324 1.46 13.11 -26.40
C LEU A 324 0.43 14.23 -26.25
N ALA A 325 0.09 14.60 -25.01
CA ALA A 325 -0.81 15.70 -24.71
C ALA A 325 -0.27 17.04 -25.22
N PHE A 326 1.03 17.31 -25.04
CA PHE A 326 1.68 18.49 -25.58
C PHE A 326 1.71 18.50 -27.11
N TRP A 327 2.08 17.38 -27.74
CA TRP A 327 2.15 17.26 -29.19
C TRP A 327 0.80 17.50 -29.85
N GLN A 328 -0.25 16.85 -29.35
CA GLN A 328 -1.59 17.02 -29.90
C GLN A 328 -2.24 18.35 -29.48
N GLY A 329 -1.99 18.80 -28.25
CA GLY A 329 -2.46 20.10 -27.77
C GLY A 329 -1.90 21.26 -28.59
N PHE A 330 -0.61 21.22 -28.94
CA PHE A 330 0.00 22.20 -29.85
C PHE A 330 -0.65 22.18 -31.23
N ARG A 331 -0.92 20.98 -31.78
CA ARG A 331 -1.54 20.85 -33.11
C ARG A 331 -2.97 21.39 -33.15
N MET A 332 -3.75 21.16 -32.09
CA MET A 332 -5.11 21.71 -31.92
C MET A 332 -5.09 23.24 -31.74
N PHE A 333 -4.09 23.76 -31.04
CA PHE A 333 -3.87 25.21 -30.93
C PHE A 333 -3.51 25.81 -32.31
N ALA A 334 -2.57 25.19 -33.03
CA ALA A 334 -2.15 25.65 -34.37
C ALA A 334 -3.27 25.56 -35.43
N SER A 335 -4.21 24.62 -35.29
CA SER A 335 -5.37 24.52 -36.20
C SER A 335 -6.51 25.49 -35.85
N GLY A 336 -6.38 26.30 -34.80
CA GLY A 336 -7.43 27.21 -34.33
C GLY A 336 -8.63 26.50 -33.70
N GLU A 337 -8.48 25.24 -33.28
CA GLU A 337 -9.54 24.50 -32.56
C GLU A 337 -9.55 24.84 -31.06
N ILE A 338 -8.45 25.38 -30.55
CA ILE A 338 -8.30 25.89 -29.20
C ILE A 338 -7.81 27.32 -29.29
N ASP A 339 -8.64 28.28 -28.87
CA ASP A 339 -8.32 29.70 -28.95
C ASP A 339 -7.21 30.10 -27.97
N ASN A 340 -7.15 29.46 -26.80
CA ASN A 340 -6.24 29.81 -25.71
C ASN A 340 -5.23 28.70 -25.40
N ALA A 341 -3.93 29.03 -25.45
CA ALA A 341 -2.84 28.12 -25.05
C ALA A 341 -3.00 27.62 -23.59
N GLY A 342 -3.61 28.44 -22.73
CA GLY A 342 -3.95 28.11 -21.36
C GLY A 342 -4.86 26.89 -21.19
N THR A 343 -5.80 26.66 -22.11
CA THR A 343 -6.73 25.52 -22.08
C THR A 343 -6.00 24.19 -22.21
N VAL A 344 -4.98 24.12 -23.09
CA VAL A 344 -4.14 22.93 -23.25
C VAL A 344 -3.42 22.60 -21.95
N LEU A 345 -2.89 23.63 -21.28
CA LEU A 345 -2.16 23.47 -20.03
C LEU A 345 -3.06 23.05 -18.87
N THR A 346 -4.27 23.63 -18.75
CA THR A 346 -5.27 23.20 -17.77
C THR A 346 -5.60 21.71 -17.93
N VAL A 347 -5.87 21.26 -19.15
CA VAL A 347 -6.20 19.86 -19.43
C VAL A 347 -5.03 18.94 -19.08
N LEU A 348 -3.81 19.30 -19.51
CA LEU A 348 -2.61 18.48 -19.26
C LEU A 348 -2.31 18.34 -17.76
N LEU A 349 -2.33 19.44 -17.01
CA LEU A 349 -2.10 19.43 -15.57
C LEU A 349 -3.22 18.68 -14.84
N SER A 350 -4.47 18.85 -15.26
CA SER A 350 -5.61 18.14 -14.66
C SER A 350 -5.49 16.64 -14.87
N VAL A 351 -5.16 16.15 -16.08
CA VAL A 351 -4.99 14.72 -16.33
C VAL A 351 -3.80 14.14 -15.56
N THR A 352 -2.72 14.91 -15.39
CA THR A 352 -1.59 14.51 -14.55
C THR A 352 -2.00 14.35 -13.09
N ILE A 353 -2.80 15.29 -12.56
CA ILE A 353 -3.36 15.23 -11.20
C ILE A 353 -4.34 14.05 -11.05
N ALA A 354 -5.16 13.77 -12.07
CA ALA A 354 -6.04 12.61 -12.06
C ALA A 354 -5.23 11.30 -11.98
N THR A 355 -4.17 11.20 -12.77
CA THR A 355 -3.29 10.02 -12.79
C THR A 355 -2.63 9.81 -11.43
N THR A 356 -2.10 10.87 -10.80
CA THR A 356 -1.51 10.76 -9.45
C THR A 356 -2.54 10.41 -8.37
N GLY A 357 -3.76 10.95 -8.46
CA GLY A 357 -4.86 10.58 -7.57
C GLY A 357 -5.22 9.09 -7.65
N LEU A 358 -5.27 8.53 -8.86
CA LEU A 358 -5.54 7.10 -9.08
C LEU A 358 -4.46 6.20 -8.44
N LEU A 359 -3.20 6.60 -8.53
CA LEU A 359 -2.08 5.87 -7.92
C LEU A 359 -2.17 5.85 -6.40
N GLN A 360 -2.51 6.99 -5.79
CA GLN A 360 -2.66 7.09 -4.34
C GLN A 360 -3.80 6.20 -3.82
N ILE A 361 -4.93 6.13 -4.54
CA ILE A 361 -6.03 5.20 -4.20
C ILE A 361 -5.50 3.77 -4.11
N SER A 362 -4.71 3.33 -5.10
CA SER A 362 -4.13 2.00 -5.13
C SER A 362 -3.27 1.70 -3.90
N VAL A 363 -2.39 2.63 -3.52
CA VAL A 363 -1.50 2.50 -2.36
C VAL A 363 -2.30 2.42 -1.06
N TYR A 364 -3.30 3.29 -0.90
CA TYR A 364 -4.11 3.31 0.32
C TYR A 364 -5.02 2.08 0.44
N VAL A 365 -5.61 1.61 -0.66
CA VAL A 365 -6.41 0.37 -0.67
C VAL A 365 -5.54 -0.84 -0.31
N ALA A 366 -4.33 -0.93 -0.86
CA ALA A 366 -3.38 -1.99 -0.49
C ALA A 366 -3.02 -1.93 1.01
N SER A 367 -2.84 -0.73 1.57
CA SER A 367 -2.54 -0.57 2.99
C SER A 367 -3.69 -1.02 3.92
N ILE A 368 -4.94 -0.87 3.49
CA ILE A 368 -6.11 -1.37 4.24
C ILE A 368 -6.22 -2.89 4.09
N GLY A 369 -6.00 -3.42 2.88
CA GLY A 369 -6.05 -4.86 2.61
C GLY A 369 -4.98 -5.67 3.31
N GLY A 370 -3.80 -5.08 3.60
CA GLY A 370 -2.76 -5.72 4.42
C GLY A 370 -2.98 -5.60 5.94
N ALA A 371 -3.97 -4.80 6.38
CA ALA A 371 -4.30 -4.60 7.79
C ALA A 371 -5.56 -5.35 8.24
N ALA A 372 -6.40 -5.79 7.28
CA ALA A 372 -7.56 -6.66 7.48
C ALA A 372 -7.14 -8.12 7.39
#